data_AF-A0AAV3YFA0-F1
#
_entry.id   AF-A0AAV3YFA0-F1
#
_cell.length_a   1.000
_cell.length_b   1.000
_cell.length_c   1.000
_cell.angle_alpha   90.00
_cell.angle_beta   90.00
_cell.angle_gamma   90.00
#
_symmetry.space_group_name_H-M   'P 1'
#
loop_
_entity.id
_entity.type
_entity.pdbx_description
1 polymer ?
#
loop_
_entity_poly.entity_id
_entity_poly.type
_entity_poly.pdbx_seq_one_letter_code
_entity_poly.pdbx_strand_id
1 'polypeptide(L)'
;MVPLRISFFNRSVYDLLPSNANLVRWGKKEDPSCPLCQDRQTTEHVLSSCKVALSQGRYTWRHNRVLQELASVISTAEGKIHLSVFTTEGGVENGKQGRSQ
;
A
#
# COMPACT_ATOMS: atom_id res chain seq x y z
N MET A 1 13.59 -0.63 6.64
CA MET A 1 13.39 -0.60 5.16
C MET A 1 12.00 -0.02 4.85
N VAL A 2 11.89 1.31 4.75
CA VAL A 2 10.65 2.08 4.50
C VAL A 2 10.35 2.42 3.00
N PRO A 3 11.25 2.22 2.00
CA PRO A 3 11.05 2.79 0.66
C PRO A 3 9.91 2.14 -0.16
N LEU A 4 9.43 0.96 0.25
CA LEU A 4 8.42 0.21 -0.50
C LEU A 4 7.01 0.84 -0.42
N ARG A 5 6.68 1.53 0.67
CA ARG A 5 5.33 2.11 0.86
C ARG A 5 5.11 3.34 -0.02
N ILE A 6 6.08 4.26 -0.03
CA ILE A 6 6.02 5.50 -0.84
C ILE A 6 6.09 5.17 -2.33
N SER A 7 6.98 4.26 -2.73
CA SER A 7 7.10 3.85 -4.13
C SER A 7 5.84 3.12 -4.62
N PHE A 8 5.21 2.29 -3.79
CA PHE A 8 3.92 1.69 -4.12
C PHE A 8 2.85 2.76 -4.32
N PHE A 9 2.71 3.71 -3.39
CA PHE A 9 1.71 4.77 -3.48
C PHE A 9 1.86 5.58 -4.76
N ASN A 10 3.06 6.10 -5.03
CA ASN A 10 3.33 6.86 -6.26
C ASN A 10 3.01 6.04 -7.50
N ARG A 11 3.44 4.78 -7.56
CA ARG A 11 3.15 3.91 -8.72
C ARG A 11 1.66 3.60 -8.86
N SER A 12 0.91 3.52 -7.76
CA SER A 12 -0.54 3.29 -7.81
C SER A 12 -1.30 4.49 -8.37
N VAL A 13 -0.90 5.71 -8.01
CA VAL A 13 -1.52 6.95 -8.48
C VAL A 13 -1.26 7.19 -9.97
N TYR A 14 -0.04 6.90 -10.43
CA TYR A 14 0.35 7.13 -11.82
C TYR A 14 0.16 5.92 -12.75
N ASP A 15 -0.55 4.88 -12.32
CA ASP A 15 -0.73 3.63 -13.08
C ASP A 15 0.59 3.03 -13.59
N LEU A 16 1.61 3.03 -12.72
CA LEU A 16 2.93 2.44 -12.96
C LEU A 16 3.10 1.11 -12.21
N LEU A 17 2.01 0.54 -11.70
CA LEU A 17 2.01 -0.78 -11.09
C LEU A 17 2.12 -1.87 -12.18
N PRO A 18 2.70 -3.04 -11.86
CA PRO A 18 2.85 -4.14 -12.80
C PRO A 18 1.52 -4.88 -13.05
N SER A 19 0.53 -4.19 -13.61
CA SER A 19 -0.68 -4.79 -14.17
C SER A 19 -0.35 -5.48 -15.51
N ASN A 20 -1.10 -6.51 -15.94
CA ASN A 20 -0.78 -7.16 -17.22
C ASN A 20 -0.82 -6.17 -18.40
N ALA A 21 -1.70 -5.17 -18.38
CA ALA A 21 -1.70 -4.11 -19.38
C ALA A 21 -0.38 -3.33 -19.42
N ASN A 22 0.18 -2.99 -18.25
CA ASN A 22 1.47 -2.30 -18.16
C ASN A 22 2.64 -3.22 -18.50
N LEU A 23 2.59 -4.50 -18.11
CA LEU A 23 3.61 -5.48 -18.47
C LEU A 23 3.69 -5.69 -19.99
N VAL A 24 2.55 -5.69 -20.69
CA VAL A 24 2.52 -5.69 -22.16
C VAL A 24 3.12 -4.41 -22.72
N ARG A 25 2.75 -3.25 -22.17
CA ARG A 25 3.34 -1.95 -22.57
C ARG A 25 4.85 -1.90 -22.40
N TRP A 26 5.39 -2.59 -21.39
CA TRP A 26 6.84 -2.68 -21.14
C TRP A 26 7.53 -3.82 -21.89
N GLY A 27 6.83 -4.55 -22.75
CA GLY A 27 7.39 -5.70 -23.48
C GLY A 27 7.81 -6.87 -22.57
N LYS A 28 7.19 -6.99 -21.39
CA LYS A 28 7.45 -8.08 -20.42
C LYS A 28 6.43 -9.20 -20.48
N LYS A 29 5.29 -8.98 -21.14
CA LYS A 29 4.22 -9.94 -21.34
C LYS A 29 3.59 -9.74 -22.71
N GLU A 30 3.01 -10.78 -23.28
CA GLU A 30 2.34 -10.72 -24.59
C GLU A 30 0.85 -10.38 -24.47
N ASP A 31 0.18 -10.92 -23.45
CA ASP A 31 -1.27 -10.80 -23.28
C ASP A 31 -1.65 -9.93 -22.06
N PRO A 32 -2.48 -8.88 -22.25
CA PRO A 32 -2.94 -8.02 -21.16
C PRO A 32 -4.15 -8.58 -20.39
N SER A 33 -4.62 -9.79 -20.72
CA SER A 33 -5.85 -10.35 -20.16
C SER A 33 -5.75 -10.64 -18.66
N CYS A 34 -6.87 -10.46 -17.96
CA CYS A 34 -7.01 -10.79 -16.55
C CYS A 34 -7.13 -12.30 -16.37
N PRO A 35 -6.38 -12.93 -15.45
CA PRO A 35 -6.43 -14.37 -15.23
C PRO A 35 -7.78 -14.86 -14.66
N LEU A 36 -8.67 -13.96 -14.28
CA LEU A 36 -9.93 -14.28 -13.60
C LEU A 36 -11.15 -14.15 -14.49
N CYS A 37 -11.18 -13.11 -15.32
CA CYS A 37 -12.34 -12.75 -16.13
C CYS A 37 -12.01 -12.53 -17.60
N GLN A 38 -10.75 -12.77 -17.99
CA GLN A 38 -10.20 -12.57 -19.33
C GLN A 38 -10.31 -11.15 -19.92
N ASP A 39 -11.00 -10.20 -19.27
CA ASP A 39 -11.00 -8.79 -19.65
C ASP A 39 -9.59 -8.16 -19.52
N ARG A 40 -9.34 -7.04 -20.22
CA ARG A 40 -8.07 -6.31 -20.15
C ARG A 40 -7.75 -5.89 -18.70
N GLN A 41 -6.60 -6.33 -18.18
CA GLN A 41 -6.21 -6.10 -16.80
C GLN A 41 -5.38 -4.81 -16.64
N THR A 42 -6.06 -3.69 -16.41
CA THR A 42 -5.45 -2.43 -15.94
C THR A 42 -5.26 -2.45 -14.42
N THR A 43 -4.56 -1.45 -13.87
CA THR A 43 -4.47 -1.30 -12.40
C THR A 43 -5.85 -1.07 -11.78
N GLU A 44 -6.69 -0.24 -12.39
CA GLU A 44 -8.09 -0.04 -11.97
C GLU A 44 -8.88 -1.35 -11.97
N HIS A 45 -8.71 -2.19 -13.00
CA HIS A 45 -9.36 -3.49 -13.07
C HIS A 45 -9.04 -4.38 -11.86
N VAL A 46 -7.76 -4.45 -11.47
CA VAL A 46 -7.33 -5.27 -10.32
C VAL A 46 -7.84 -4.69 -8.99
N LEU A 47 -7.90 -3.37 -8.89
CA LEU A 47 -8.28 -2.69 -7.64
C LEU A 47 -9.79 -2.65 -7.43
N SER A 48 -10.61 -2.41 -8.45
CA SER A 48 -12.04 -2.13 -8.28
C SER A 48 -12.98 -2.72 -9.34
N SER A 49 -12.51 -3.01 -10.55
CA SER A 49 -13.42 -3.20 -11.70
C SER A 49 -13.52 -4.65 -12.22
N CYS A 50 -12.86 -5.62 -11.57
CA CYS A 50 -12.93 -7.03 -11.94
C CYS A 50 -14.22 -7.69 -11.45
N LYS A 51 -15.11 -8.05 -12.39
CA LYS A 51 -16.42 -8.69 -12.13
C LYS A 51 -16.30 -9.98 -11.32
N VAL A 52 -15.32 -10.83 -11.65
CA VAL A 52 -15.09 -12.11 -10.95
C VAL A 52 -14.50 -11.89 -9.56
N ALA A 53 -13.63 -10.89 -9.39
CA ALA A 53 -13.11 -10.56 -8.05
C ALA A 53 -14.21 -10.00 -7.14
N LEU A 54 -15.15 -9.22 -7.72
CA LEU A 54 -16.33 -8.73 -7.03
C LEU A 54 -17.27 -9.87 -6.62
N SER A 55 -17.64 -10.76 -7.56
CA SER A 55 -18.57 -11.85 -7.28
C SER A 55 -18.03 -12.86 -6.26
N GLN A 56 -16.71 -13.07 -6.24
CA GLN A 56 -16.05 -13.93 -5.25
C GLN A 56 -15.80 -13.24 -3.90
N GLY A 57 -16.22 -11.99 -3.71
CA GLY A 57 -16.09 -11.27 -2.44
C GLY A 57 -14.66 -10.89 -2.06
N ARG A 58 -13.70 -10.88 -3.00
CA ARG A 58 -12.29 -10.57 -2.70
C ARG A 58 -12.10 -9.13 -2.25
N TYR A 59 -12.92 -8.22 -2.76
CA TYR A 59 -12.91 -6.81 -2.36
C TYR A 59 -13.34 -6.67 -0.90
N THR A 60 -14.43 -7.34 -0.52
CA THR A 60 -14.90 -7.43 0.86
C THR A 60 -13.82 -8.00 1.77
N TRP A 61 -13.14 -9.08 1.37
CA TRP A 61 -12.05 -9.65 2.16
C TRP A 61 -10.89 -8.65 2.39
N ARG A 62 -10.40 -7.98 1.33
CA ARG A 62 -9.32 -6.99 1.45
C ARG A 62 -9.72 -5.82 2.35
N HIS A 63 -10.94 -5.31 2.20
CA HIS A 63 -11.44 -4.20 3.02
C HIS A 63 -11.62 -4.62 4.48
N ASN A 64 -12.23 -5.78 4.74
CA ASN A 64 -12.38 -6.31 6.08
C ASN A 64 -11.03 -6.54 6.76
N ARG A 65 -10.01 -6.98 6.01
CA ARG A 65 -8.68 -7.15 6.57
C ARG A 65 -8.09 -5.82 7.04
N VAL A 66 -8.19 -4.77 6.23
CA VAL A 66 -7.73 -3.42 6.64
C VAL A 66 -8.48 -2.94 7.86
N LEU A 67 -9.81 -3.10 7.90
CA LEU A 67 -10.63 -2.72 9.06
C LEU A 67 -10.26 -3.50 10.32
N GLN A 68 -9.96 -4.79 10.20
CA GLN A 68 -9.50 -5.62 11.33
C GLN A 68 -8.16 -5.14 11.90
N GLU A 69 -7.20 -4.78 11.04
CA GLU A 69 -5.92 -4.23 11.50
C GLU A 69 -6.10 -2.85 12.14
N LEU A 70 -7.01 -2.02 11.64
CA LEU A 70 -7.32 -0.74 12.26
C LEU A 70 -7.98 -0.93 13.64
N ALA A 71 -8.95 -1.84 13.73
CA ALA A 71 -9.61 -2.18 14.98
C ALA A 71 -8.64 -2.75 16.01
N SER A 72 -7.70 -3.62 15.60
CA SER A 72 -6.70 -4.19 16.51
C SER A 72 -5.79 -3.12 17.11
N VAL A 73 -5.36 -2.16 16.31
CA VAL A 73 -4.56 -1.02 16.79
C VAL A 73 -5.36 -0.15 17.76
N ILE A 74 -6.61 0.17 17.43
CA ILE A 74 -7.47 1.00 18.28
C ILE A 74 -7.74 0.32 19.63
N SER A 75 -8.17 -0.95 19.63
CA SER A 75 -8.43 -1.70 20.86
C SER A 75 -7.17 -1.89 21.72
N THR A 76 -5.99 -1.95 21.11
CA THR A 76 -4.71 -1.96 21.85
C THR A 76 -4.39 -0.58 22.44
N ALA A 77 -4.76 0.48 21.74
CA ALA A 77 -4.49 1.86 22.12
C ALA A 77 -5.41 2.36 23.24
N GLU A 78 -6.60 1.78 23.44
CA GLU A 78 -7.50 2.04 24.57
C GLU A 78 -6.83 1.83 25.96
N GLY A 79 -5.64 1.20 26.02
CA GLY A 79 -4.81 1.08 27.22
C GLY A 79 -3.50 1.91 27.25
N LYS A 80 -3.09 2.60 26.18
CA LYS A 80 -1.90 3.48 26.08
C LYS A 80 -1.85 4.11 24.67
N ILE A 81 -2.47 5.27 24.49
CA ILE A 81 -2.28 6.06 23.26
C ILE A 81 -0.99 6.87 23.39
N HIS A 82 0.13 6.28 22.97
CA HIS A 82 1.25 7.06 22.43
C HIS A 82 1.44 6.63 20.98
N LEU A 83 0.74 7.33 20.09
CA LEU A 83 0.76 7.09 18.66
C LEU A 83 2.12 7.51 18.10
N SER A 84 3.11 6.61 18.11
CA SER A 84 4.40 6.79 17.42
C SER A 84 4.29 6.49 15.92
N VAL A 85 3.17 6.89 15.32
CA VAL A 85 3.07 7.01 13.87
C VAL A 85 3.56 8.42 13.55
N PHE A 86 4.75 8.48 12.93
CA PHE A 86 5.52 9.67 12.55
C PHE A 86 6.53 10.19 13.58
N THR A 87 7.66 9.51 13.73
CA THR A 87 8.96 10.21 13.81
C THR A 87 9.86 9.68 12.71
N THR A 88 9.96 10.44 11.62
CA THR A 88 11.12 10.38 10.75
C THR A 88 12.30 10.87 11.56
N GLU A 89 13.29 10.02 11.82
CA GLU A 89 14.57 10.43 12.39
C GLU A 89 15.34 11.23 11.33
N GLY A 90 14.98 12.51 11.21
CA GLY A 90 15.78 13.53 10.56
C GLY A 90 16.62 14.20 11.62
N GLY A 91 17.93 13.93 11.61
CA GLY A 91 18.90 14.60 12.46
C GLY A 91 18.92 16.10 12.21
N VAL A 92 19.07 16.87 13.29
CA VAL A 92 19.54 18.24 13.28
C VAL A 92 20.55 18.38 14.41
N GLU A 93 21.81 18.62 14.04
CA GLU A 93 22.88 19.05 14.93
C GLU A 93 22.48 20.36 15.64
N ASN A 94 22.91 20.55 16.90
CA ASN A 94 23.59 21.78 17.34
C ASN A 94 24.02 21.70 18.83
N GLY A 95 25.34 21.62 19.01
CA GLY A 95 26.23 22.35 19.92
C GLY A 95 25.82 22.91 21.30
N LYS A 96 26.83 22.80 22.20
CA LYS A 96 27.15 23.60 23.41
C LYS A 96 26.40 23.20 24.69
N GLN A 97 26.96 23.16 25.90
CA GLN A 97 28.21 23.63 26.53
C GLN A 97 28.37 22.84 27.84
N GLY A 98 29.60 22.48 28.26
CA GLY A 98 29.84 21.69 29.47
C GLY A 98 29.67 22.43 30.80
N ARG A 99 29.80 21.69 31.93
CA ARG A 99 30.41 22.15 33.21
C ARG A 99 30.52 21.00 34.23
N SER A 100 31.69 20.95 34.87
CA SER A 100 32.08 20.37 36.17
C SER A 100 31.02 19.72 37.06
N GLN A 101 31.35 18.58 37.67
CA GLN A 101 32.18 18.51 38.89
C GLN A 101 33.11 17.29 38.84
#